data_AF-A0A7W7Y691-F1
#
_entry.id   AF-A0A7W7Y691-F1
#
_cell.length_a   1.000
_cell.length_b   1.000
_cell.length_c   1.000
_cell.angle_alpha   90.00
_cell.angle_beta   90.00
_cell.angle_gamma   90.00
#
_symmetry.space_group_name_H-M   'P 1'
#
loop_
_entity.id
_entity.type
_entity.pdbx_description
1 polymer ?
#
loop_
_entity_poly.entity_id
_entity_poly.type
_entity_poly.pdbx_seq_one_letter_code
_entity_poly.pdbx_strand_id
1 'polypeptide(L)'
;MQNTVIEAISYYVSHSPYNLHQDRETPYFDAPLVGFAAADDPLFANFKQIIGDFHLTPRELLPQATTVISWVLPIVKPTRMSNRRQNRWPSQAWAHTRGHGESFNNELRRHMVSWLEKQGYQAVAPQLSELWQWVEIPDQGPSSRWSERHIAYTAGLGTFSLNDGLITPVGIAHRVGSVVTSLSLPPTPRTAKDYRENCLWYREGTCGLCIRRCPVEALSPQGHDKLICNQYVYNTVQQELSETYGVDQPGCGLCQTAVPCETRIPASIKKRSPNTTT
;
A
#
# COMPACT_ATOMS: atom_id res chain seq x y z
N MET A 1 6.67 15.64 19.05
CA MET A 1 6.83 15.63 17.58
C MET A 1 6.11 14.51 16.88
N GLN A 2 6.16 13.23 17.31
CA GLN A 2 5.41 12.16 16.62
C GLN A 2 3.92 12.46 16.47
N ASN A 3 3.23 12.79 17.58
CA ASN A 3 1.81 13.13 17.54
C ASN A 3 1.53 14.31 16.60
N THR A 4 2.38 15.34 16.62
CA THR A 4 2.28 16.50 15.72
C THR A 4 2.37 16.10 14.23
N VAL A 5 3.26 15.16 13.88
CA VAL A 5 3.37 14.63 12.51
C VAL A 5 2.11 13.83 12.14
N ILE A 6 1.62 12.98 13.04
CA ILE A 6 0.40 12.20 12.83
C ILE A 6 -0.81 13.13 12.64
N GLU A 7 -0.92 14.17 13.47
CA GLU A 7 -1.95 15.20 13.40
C GLU A 7 -1.86 15.98 12.09
N ALA A 8 -0.67 16.38 11.64
CA ALA A 8 -0.47 17.07 10.37
C ALA A 8 -0.97 16.21 9.18
N ILE A 9 -0.61 14.93 9.13
CA ILE A 9 -1.07 14.00 8.10
C ILE A 9 -2.59 13.81 8.19
N SER A 10 -3.11 13.54 9.39
CA SER A 10 -4.54 13.28 9.61
C SER A 10 -5.41 14.50 9.29
N TYR A 11 -4.93 15.69 9.62
CA TYR A 11 -5.59 16.96 9.30
C TYR A 11 -5.63 17.17 7.79
N TYR A 12 -4.50 17.00 7.09
CA TYR A 12 -4.45 17.14 5.64
C TYR A 12 -5.36 16.14 4.94
N VAL A 13 -5.38 14.87 5.36
CA VAL A 13 -6.27 13.84 4.78
C VAL A 13 -7.74 14.16 4.98
N SER A 14 -8.12 14.69 6.15
CA SER A 14 -9.53 14.98 6.45
C SER A 14 -10.05 16.31 5.88
N HIS A 15 -9.17 17.28 5.59
CA HIS A 15 -9.57 18.62 5.14
C HIS A 15 -9.18 18.96 3.71
N SER A 16 -8.32 18.16 3.06
CA SER A 16 -7.89 18.45 1.70
C SER A 16 -9.02 18.21 0.69
N PRO A 17 -9.38 19.20 -0.13
CA PRO A 17 -10.38 19.02 -1.19
C PRO A 17 -9.90 18.03 -2.27
N TYR A 18 -8.60 17.73 -2.31
CA TYR A 18 -8.04 16.74 -3.24
C TYR A 18 -8.33 15.29 -2.82
N ASN A 19 -8.71 15.05 -1.55
CA ASN A 19 -9.13 13.71 -1.10
C ASN A 19 -10.60 13.40 -1.44
N LEU A 20 -11.24 14.15 -2.34
CA LEU A 20 -12.66 13.97 -2.67
C LEU A 20 -12.84 13.41 -4.09
N HIS A 21 -13.83 12.53 -4.25
CA HIS A 21 -14.38 12.15 -5.53
C HIS A 21 -15.02 13.35 -6.25
N GLN A 22 -15.41 13.16 -7.51
CA GLN A 22 -16.02 14.22 -8.33
C GLN A 22 -17.32 14.77 -7.74
N ASP A 23 -18.02 14.00 -6.91
CA ASP A 23 -19.21 14.44 -6.16
C ASP A 23 -18.89 15.50 -5.10
N ARG A 24 -17.60 15.71 -4.77
CA ARG A 24 -17.10 16.61 -3.72
C ARG A 24 -17.65 16.31 -2.32
N GLU A 25 -18.11 15.08 -2.11
CA GLU A 25 -18.68 14.63 -0.84
C GLU A 25 -17.99 13.35 -0.36
N THR A 26 -17.76 12.39 -1.26
CA THR A 26 -17.18 11.10 -0.90
C THR A 26 -15.66 11.20 -0.91
N PRO A 27 -14.96 10.91 0.20
CA PRO A 27 -13.51 10.89 0.16
C PRO A 27 -12.97 9.66 -0.57
N TYR A 28 -11.75 9.72 -1.11
CA TYR A 28 -11.04 8.54 -1.60
C TYR A 28 -10.58 7.65 -0.43
N PHE A 29 -10.08 8.29 0.63
CA PHE A 29 -9.47 7.61 1.77
C PHE A 29 -10.06 8.01 3.11
N ASP A 30 -10.21 7.00 3.98
CA ASP A 30 -10.53 7.14 5.41
C ASP A 30 -9.30 7.66 6.20
N ALA A 31 -9.45 7.81 7.53
CA ALA A 31 -8.38 8.24 8.42
C ALA A 31 -7.09 7.41 8.25
N PRO A 32 -5.92 8.07 8.15
CA PRO A 32 -4.67 7.39 7.85
C PRO A 32 -4.12 6.63 9.07
N LEU A 33 -3.37 5.57 8.80
CA LEU A 33 -2.48 4.95 9.79
C LEU A 33 -1.05 5.40 9.49
N VAL A 34 -0.31 5.89 10.50
CA VAL A 34 1.04 6.45 10.34
C VAL A 34 2.06 5.67 11.17
N GLY A 35 3.24 5.45 10.62
CA GLY A 35 4.34 4.74 11.26
C GLY A 35 5.69 5.33 10.88
N PHE A 36 6.71 4.96 11.65
CA PHE A 36 8.04 5.53 11.54
C PHE A 36 9.07 4.40 11.46
N ALA A 37 10.00 4.51 10.52
CA ALA A 37 11.19 3.65 10.45
C ALA A 37 12.44 4.48 10.69
N ALA A 38 13.41 3.94 11.43
CA ALA A 38 14.72 4.55 11.57
C ALA A 38 15.46 4.45 10.22
N ALA A 39 16.11 5.52 9.76
CA ALA A 39 16.75 5.55 8.45
C ALA A 39 17.92 4.56 8.28
N ASP A 40 18.46 4.05 9.40
CA ASP A 40 19.49 3.02 9.48
C ASP A 40 18.95 1.63 9.83
N ASP A 41 17.64 1.42 9.73
CA ASP A 41 17.08 0.08 9.89
C ASP A 41 17.75 -0.89 8.90
N PRO A 42 18.27 -2.04 9.38
CA PRO A 42 19.01 -2.97 8.53
C PRO A 42 18.18 -3.52 7.36
N LEU A 43 16.84 -3.46 7.43
CA LEU A 43 15.98 -3.85 6.31
C LEU A 43 16.25 -3.03 5.04
N PHE A 44 16.63 -1.75 5.14
CA PHE A 44 16.95 -0.95 3.96
C PHE A 44 18.13 -1.51 3.18
N ALA A 45 19.17 -1.98 3.87
CA ALA A 45 20.29 -2.66 3.23
C ALA A 45 19.85 -4.04 2.70
N ASN A 46 19.05 -4.79 3.46
CA ASN A 46 18.58 -6.10 3.03
C ASN A 46 17.68 -6.03 1.79
N PHE A 47 16.92 -4.95 1.58
CA PHE A 47 16.09 -4.78 0.38
C PHE A 47 16.91 -4.73 -0.91
N LYS A 48 18.18 -4.30 -0.85
CA LYS A 48 19.08 -4.41 -2.00
C LYS A 48 19.35 -5.86 -2.40
N GLN A 49 19.39 -6.77 -1.43
CA GLN A 49 19.54 -8.20 -1.70
C GLN A 49 18.21 -8.88 -2.07
N ILE A 50 17.10 -8.47 -1.43
CA ILE A 50 15.78 -9.10 -1.59
C ILE A 50 15.06 -8.65 -2.87
N ILE A 51 15.17 -7.36 -3.20
CA ILE A 51 14.47 -6.72 -4.34
C ILE A 51 15.45 -6.49 -5.49
N GLY A 52 16.67 -6.08 -5.17
CA GLY A 52 17.75 -5.82 -6.12
C GLY A 52 18.55 -4.56 -5.75
N ASP A 53 19.83 -4.54 -6.13
CA ASP A 53 20.79 -3.50 -5.71
C ASP A 53 20.41 -2.07 -6.11
N PHE A 54 19.48 -1.92 -7.06
CA PHE A 54 18.90 -0.66 -7.47
C PHE A 54 17.96 -0.03 -6.43
N HIS A 55 17.50 -0.79 -5.42
CA HIS A 55 16.61 -0.29 -4.39
C HIS A 55 17.31 0.75 -3.51
N LEU A 56 16.69 1.92 -3.36
CA LEU A 56 17.27 3.06 -2.65
C LEU A 56 17.09 2.90 -1.14
N THR A 57 18.16 3.16 -0.42
CA THR A 57 18.13 3.40 1.02
C THR A 57 17.73 4.85 1.33
N PRO A 58 17.25 5.14 2.54
CA PRO A 58 16.91 6.52 2.95
C PRO A 58 18.10 7.48 2.81
N ARG A 59 19.32 7.02 3.11
CA ARG A 59 20.54 7.86 3.05
C ARG A 59 21.05 8.11 1.64
N GLU A 60 20.68 7.28 0.66
CA GLU A 60 20.93 7.58 -0.75
C GLU A 60 20.00 8.67 -1.31
N LEU A 61 18.81 8.81 -0.73
CA LEU A 61 17.86 9.87 -1.06
C LEU A 61 18.16 11.18 -0.30
N LEU A 62 18.57 11.06 0.96
CA LEU A 62 18.86 12.19 1.85
C LEU A 62 20.00 11.79 2.81
N PRO A 63 21.25 12.23 2.60
CA PRO A 63 22.41 11.78 3.39
C PRO A 63 22.25 11.89 4.92
N GLN A 64 21.54 12.92 5.39
CA GLN A 64 21.22 13.23 6.79
C GLN A 64 19.91 12.59 7.27
N ALA A 65 19.35 11.63 6.53
CA ALA A 65 18.13 10.94 6.93
C ALA A 65 18.28 10.29 8.31
N THR A 66 17.30 10.52 9.16
CA THR A 66 17.17 9.89 10.48
C THR A 66 15.88 9.08 10.59
N THR A 67 14.81 9.50 9.91
CA THR A 67 13.51 8.82 9.93
C THR A 67 12.91 8.71 8.53
N VAL A 68 12.21 7.61 8.27
CA VAL A 68 11.23 7.50 7.19
C VAL A 68 9.84 7.49 7.81
N ILE A 69 9.03 8.51 7.48
CA ILE A 69 7.63 8.61 7.89
C ILE A 69 6.81 7.93 6.81
N SER A 70 6.02 6.92 7.17
CA SER A 70 5.15 6.18 6.25
C SER A 70 3.70 6.27 6.70
N TRP A 71 2.78 6.29 5.75
CA TRP A 71 1.35 6.27 6.02
C TRP A 71 0.61 5.30 5.10
N VAL A 72 -0.50 4.80 5.61
CA VAL A 72 -1.47 3.96 4.93
C VAL A 72 -2.78 4.75 4.82
N LEU A 73 -3.33 4.84 3.62
CA LEU A 73 -4.57 5.53 3.28
C LEU A 73 -5.65 4.48 2.97
N PRO A 74 -6.54 4.12 3.92
CA PRO A 74 -7.55 3.09 3.71
C PRO A 74 -8.60 3.55 2.71
N ILE A 75 -8.93 2.73 1.71
CA ILE A 75 -9.96 3.07 0.73
C ILE A 75 -11.32 3.08 1.41
N VAL A 76 -12.12 4.12 1.19
CA VAL A 76 -13.44 4.27 1.83
C VAL A 76 -14.38 3.10 1.55
N LYS A 77 -15.33 2.88 2.46
CA LYS A 77 -16.29 1.77 2.37
C LYS A 77 -17.10 1.75 1.06
N PRO A 78 -17.68 2.87 0.56
CA PRO A 78 -18.47 2.85 -0.68
C PRO A 78 -17.67 2.32 -1.88
N THR A 79 -16.45 2.81 -2.06
CA THR A 79 -15.53 2.36 -3.12
C THR A 79 -15.24 0.87 -3.01
N ARG A 80 -14.86 0.37 -1.83
CA ARG A 80 -14.62 -1.07 -1.63
C ARG A 80 -15.84 -1.91 -1.97
N MET A 81 -17.02 -1.53 -1.46
CA MET A 81 -18.28 -2.23 -1.71
C MET A 81 -18.65 -2.29 -3.19
N SER A 82 -18.37 -1.21 -3.95
CA SER A 82 -18.59 -1.19 -5.40
C SER A 82 -17.69 -2.21 -6.12
N ASN A 83 -16.44 -2.36 -5.69
CA ASN A 83 -15.47 -3.28 -6.31
C ASN A 83 -15.70 -4.75 -5.93
N ARG A 84 -16.27 -5.02 -4.74
CA ARG A 84 -16.70 -6.37 -4.33
C ARG A 84 -17.67 -7.03 -5.31
N ARG A 85 -18.51 -6.22 -5.97
CA ARG A 85 -19.53 -6.68 -6.91
C ARG A 85 -18.99 -7.02 -8.30
N GLN A 86 -17.72 -6.67 -8.56
CA GLN A 86 -17.10 -6.87 -9.85
C GLN A 86 -16.30 -8.17 -9.90
N ASN A 87 -16.22 -8.78 -11.08
CA ASN A 87 -15.51 -10.06 -11.28
C ASN A 87 -14.45 -10.00 -12.39
N ARG A 88 -14.52 -9.01 -13.28
CA ARG A 88 -13.57 -8.84 -14.40
C ARG A 88 -12.91 -7.48 -14.28
N TRP A 89 -13.69 -6.42 -14.41
CA TRP A 89 -13.21 -5.04 -14.38
C TRP A 89 -13.25 -4.43 -12.97
N PRO A 90 -12.37 -3.47 -12.62
CA PRO A 90 -12.59 -2.66 -11.43
C PRO A 90 -13.91 -1.86 -11.55
N SER A 91 -14.50 -1.47 -10.43
CA SER A 91 -15.55 -0.45 -10.47
C SER A 91 -14.98 0.93 -10.82
N GLN A 92 -15.79 1.82 -11.38
CA GLN A 92 -15.36 3.19 -11.69
C GLN A 92 -14.86 3.94 -10.44
N ALA A 93 -15.55 3.80 -9.30
CA ALA A 93 -15.11 4.41 -8.04
C ALA A 93 -13.72 3.87 -7.59
N TRP A 94 -13.46 2.58 -7.79
CA TRP A 94 -12.14 2.00 -7.51
C TRP A 94 -11.08 2.55 -8.45
N ALA A 95 -11.40 2.65 -9.74
CA ALA A 95 -10.50 3.20 -10.76
C ALA A 95 -10.13 4.66 -10.47
N HIS A 96 -11.10 5.50 -10.11
CA HIS A 96 -10.86 6.88 -9.68
C HIS A 96 -10.02 6.93 -8.41
N THR A 97 -10.29 6.07 -7.43
CA THR A 97 -9.48 6.01 -6.21
C THR A 97 -8.04 5.58 -6.51
N ARG A 98 -7.83 4.69 -7.48
CA ARG A 98 -6.48 4.28 -7.89
C ARG A 98 -5.75 5.41 -8.61
N GLY A 99 -6.40 6.09 -9.55
CA GLY A 99 -5.78 7.16 -10.34
C GLY A 99 -5.71 8.47 -9.54
N HIS A 100 -6.84 9.14 -9.38
CA HIS A 100 -6.95 10.45 -8.71
C HIS A 100 -6.58 10.39 -7.22
N GLY A 101 -6.88 9.29 -6.54
CA GLY A 101 -6.42 9.10 -5.17
C GLY A 101 -4.90 8.99 -5.05
N GLU A 102 -4.18 8.49 -6.07
CA GLU A 102 -2.71 8.57 -6.06
C GLU A 102 -2.22 10.00 -6.31
N SER A 103 -2.93 10.79 -7.12
CA SER A 103 -2.64 12.22 -7.24
C SER A 103 -2.78 12.93 -5.89
N PHE A 104 -3.83 12.63 -5.12
CA PHE A 104 -3.95 13.12 -3.74
C PHE A 104 -2.80 12.66 -2.84
N ASN A 105 -2.39 11.39 -2.93
CA ASN A 105 -1.26 10.87 -2.16
C ASN A 105 0.05 11.61 -2.50
N ASN A 106 0.25 11.99 -3.77
CA ASN A 106 1.37 12.85 -4.18
C ASN A 106 1.27 14.25 -3.59
N GLU A 107 0.08 14.84 -3.52
CA GLU A 107 -0.12 16.13 -2.84
C GLU A 107 0.16 16.03 -1.33
N LEU A 108 -0.22 14.92 -0.68
CA LEU A 108 0.15 14.66 0.71
C LEU A 108 1.67 14.52 0.88
N ARG A 109 2.38 13.87 -0.05
CA ARG A 109 3.86 13.82 -0.04
C ARG A 109 4.47 15.22 -0.11
N ARG A 110 4.03 16.06 -1.05
CA ARG A 110 4.49 17.44 -1.20
C ARG A 110 4.19 18.27 0.05
N HIS A 111 2.96 18.13 0.57
CA HIS A 111 2.55 18.80 1.80
C HIS A 111 3.46 18.44 2.97
N MET A 112 3.74 17.15 3.17
CA MET A 112 4.58 16.69 4.27
C MET A 112 6.04 17.14 4.13
N VAL A 113 6.60 17.16 2.92
CA VAL A 113 7.94 17.74 2.69
C VAL A 113 7.94 19.22 3.09
N SER A 114 7.01 20.02 2.54
CA SER A 114 6.94 21.46 2.85
C SER A 114 6.67 21.73 4.34
N TRP A 115 5.84 20.91 4.97
CA TRP A 115 5.55 21.03 6.39
C TRP A 115 6.81 20.78 7.23
N LEU A 116 7.57 19.72 6.94
CA LEU A 116 8.83 19.40 7.64
C LEU A 116 9.90 20.49 7.46
N GLU A 117 10.03 21.02 6.25
CA GLU A 117 10.95 22.12 5.94
C GLU A 117 10.61 23.40 6.73
N LYS A 118 9.32 23.73 6.86
CA LYS A 118 8.87 24.85 7.70
C LYS A 118 9.16 24.64 9.19
N GLN A 119 9.29 23.40 9.63
CA GLN A 119 9.73 23.06 10.99
C GLN A 119 11.26 23.02 11.13
N GLY A 120 12.02 23.34 10.08
CA GLY A 120 13.48 23.37 10.09
C GLY A 120 14.17 22.05 9.78
N TYR A 121 13.44 21.05 9.28
CA TYR A 121 14.00 19.74 8.90
C TYR A 121 14.07 19.57 7.40
N GLN A 122 15.15 18.96 6.91
CA GLN A 122 15.20 18.52 5.52
C GLN A 122 14.32 17.29 5.31
N ALA A 123 13.64 17.23 4.17
CA ALA A 123 12.79 16.11 3.80
C ALA A 123 12.78 15.89 2.28
N VAL A 124 12.53 14.65 1.85
CA VAL A 124 12.34 14.30 0.44
C VAL A 124 11.23 13.26 0.34
N ALA A 125 10.39 13.38 -0.69
CA ALA A 125 9.38 12.41 -1.04
C ALA A 125 9.97 11.43 -2.08
N PRO A 126 10.26 10.16 -1.72
CA PRO A 126 11.00 9.26 -2.60
C PRO A 126 10.32 9.02 -3.95
N GLN A 127 9.00 8.82 -3.97
CA GLN A 127 8.25 8.64 -5.24
C GLN A 127 8.21 9.87 -6.14
N LEU A 128 8.53 11.06 -5.62
CA LEU A 128 8.55 12.31 -6.38
C LEU A 128 9.99 12.76 -6.68
N SER A 129 11.00 12.00 -6.25
CA SER A 129 12.40 12.28 -6.50
C SER A 129 12.78 11.85 -7.93
N GLU A 130 13.72 12.58 -8.54
CA GLU A 130 14.34 12.19 -9.81
C GLU A 130 15.09 10.85 -9.73
N LEU A 131 15.48 10.42 -8.52
CA LEU A 131 16.10 9.13 -8.29
C LEU A 131 15.11 7.96 -8.36
N TRP A 132 13.80 8.24 -8.40
CA TRP A 132 12.79 7.20 -8.51
C TRP A 132 12.62 6.76 -9.97
N GLN A 133 12.66 5.45 -10.20
CA GLN A 133 12.35 4.87 -11.51
C GLN A 133 11.71 3.50 -11.36
N TRP A 134 10.93 3.13 -12.37
CA TRP A 134 10.53 1.75 -12.62
C TRP A 134 11.74 0.93 -13.07
N VAL A 135 11.80 -0.31 -12.59
CA VAL A 135 12.83 -1.27 -12.96
C VAL A 135 12.13 -2.55 -13.39
N GLU A 136 12.38 -2.99 -14.62
CA GLU A 136 11.91 -4.29 -15.09
C GLU A 136 12.91 -5.36 -14.67
N ILE A 137 12.44 -6.39 -13.96
CA ILE A 137 13.27 -7.53 -13.58
C ILE A 137 12.92 -8.67 -14.53
N PRO A 138 13.90 -9.20 -15.31
CA PRO A 138 13.68 -10.33 -16.21
C PRO A 138 12.97 -11.49 -15.48
N ASP A 139 11.93 -12.01 -16.11
CA ASP A 139 11.10 -13.13 -15.62
C ASP A 139 10.39 -12.92 -14.28
N GLN A 140 10.50 -11.73 -13.66
CA GLN A 140 9.82 -11.38 -12.41
C GLN A 140 8.86 -10.19 -12.56
N GLY A 141 8.98 -9.40 -13.62
CA GLY A 141 8.09 -8.29 -13.92
C GLY A 141 8.50 -6.95 -13.29
N PRO A 142 7.56 -6.00 -13.19
CA PRO A 142 7.87 -4.63 -12.78
C PRO A 142 8.21 -4.52 -11.29
N SER A 143 9.21 -3.69 -11.02
CA SER A 143 9.69 -3.29 -9.70
C SER A 143 10.00 -1.78 -9.70
N SER A 144 10.47 -1.24 -8.57
CA SER A 144 10.84 0.17 -8.46
C SER A 144 12.00 0.35 -7.50
N ARG A 145 12.76 1.43 -7.71
CA ARG A 145 13.85 1.84 -6.80
C ARG A 145 13.38 2.18 -5.39
N TRP A 146 12.09 2.41 -5.20
CA TRP A 146 11.48 2.62 -3.89
C TRP A 146 10.12 1.93 -3.83
N SER A 147 9.95 1.04 -2.85
CA SER A 147 8.73 0.25 -2.69
C SER A 147 7.98 0.66 -1.44
N GLU A 148 6.90 1.44 -1.60
CA GLU A 148 6.11 1.97 -0.48
C GLU A 148 5.62 0.88 0.49
N ARG A 149 5.31 -0.33 -0.01
CA ARG A 149 4.90 -1.45 0.85
C ARG A 149 6.03 -1.95 1.76
N HIS A 150 7.26 -2.01 1.25
CA HIS A 150 8.43 -2.39 2.06
C HIS A 150 8.75 -1.31 3.09
N ILE A 151 8.53 -0.04 2.76
CA ILE A 151 8.66 1.07 3.72
C ILE A 151 7.63 0.94 4.83
N ALA A 152 6.36 0.75 4.49
CA ALA A 152 5.30 0.56 5.48
C ALA A 152 5.53 -0.70 6.35
N TYR A 153 6.06 -1.78 5.78
CA TYR A 153 6.51 -2.94 6.57
C TYR A 153 7.61 -2.56 7.57
N THR A 154 8.64 -1.84 7.10
CA THR A 154 9.75 -1.36 7.94
C THR A 154 9.24 -0.44 9.05
N ALA A 155 8.26 0.41 8.75
CA ALA A 155 7.58 1.30 9.68
C ALA A 155 6.51 0.61 10.57
N GLY A 156 6.48 -0.73 10.60
CA GLY A 156 5.62 -1.50 11.51
C GLY A 156 4.13 -1.46 11.17
N LEU A 157 3.76 -1.08 9.96
CA LEU A 157 2.35 -0.85 9.60
C LEU A 157 1.61 -2.09 9.11
N GLY A 158 2.29 -3.19 8.81
CA GLY A 158 1.65 -4.41 8.34
C GLY A 158 2.64 -5.48 7.91
N THR A 159 2.14 -6.55 7.29
CA THR A 159 2.95 -7.66 6.74
C THR A 159 2.40 -8.08 5.37
N PHE A 160 3.23 -8.74 4.57
CA PHE A 160 2.92 -9.13 3.20
C PHE A 160 1.94 -10.31 3.15
N SER A 161 1.34 -10.51 1.98
CA SER A 161 0.32 -11.53 1.76
C SER A 161 0.53 -12.24 0.44
N LEU A 162 -0.26 -13.29 0.19
CA LEU A 162 -0.13 -14.14 -1.00
C LEU A 162 -0.20 -13.37 -2.32
N ASN A 163 -0.91 -12.23 -2.36
CA ASN A 163 -1.04 -11.40 -3.56
C ASN A 163 -0.07 -10.20 -3.60
N ASP A 164 1.04 -10.26 -2.87
CA ASP A 164 2.03 -9.19 -2.69
C ASP A 164 1.47 -7.87 -2.09
N GLY A 165 0.23 -7.86 -1.63
CA GLY A 165 -0.34 -6.74 -0.88
C GLY A 165 0.10 -6.75 0.58
N LEU A 166 0.09 -5.57 1.21
CA LEU A 166 0.41 -5.39 2.63
C LEU A 166 -0.88 -5.41 3.45
N ILE A 167 -1.04 -6.37 4.37
CA ILE A 167 -2.16 -6.41 5.29
C ILE A 167 -1.77 -5.63 6.55
N THR A 168 -2.52 -4.56 6.82
CA THR A 168 -2.33 -3.63 7.94
C THR A 168 -3.46 -3.80 8.96
N PRO A 169 -3.40 -3.17 10.15
CA PRO A 169 -4.54 -3.11 11.07
C PRO A 169 -5.84 -2.59 10.45
N VAL A 170 -5.74 -1.74 9.41
CA VAL A 170 -6.87 -1.18 8.66
C VAL A 170 -7.17 -1.96 7.36
N GLY A 171 -6.54 -3.12 7.17
CA GLY A 171 -6.77 -4.05 6.07
C GLY A 171 -5.75 -3.98 4.94
N ILE A 172 -6.09 -4.58 3.80
CA ILE A 172 -5.26 -4.62 2.58
C ILE A 172 -5.72 -3.62 1.50
N ALA A 173 -6.97 -3.12 1.59
CA ALA A 173 -7.54 -2.20 0.62
C ALA A 173 -7.14 -0.75 0.94
N HIS A 174 -5.94 -0.35 0.53
CA HIS A 174 -5.36 0.95 0.81
C HIS A 174 -4.33 1.39 -0.24
N ARG A 175 -3.91 2.65 -0.13
CA ARG A 175 -2.68 3.17 -0.73
C ARG A 175 -1.66 3.45 0.37
N VAL A 176 -0.39 3.55 -0.02
CA VAL A 176 0.71 3.80 0.91
C VAL A 176 1.55 4.94 0.39
N GLY A 177 2.06 5.77 1.28
CA GLY A 177 3.05 6.79 0.95
C GLY A 177 4.11 6.95 2.03
N SER A 178 5.16 7.70 1.70
CA SER A 178 6.23 8.01 2.63
C SER A 178 7.00 9.29 2.28
N VAL A 179 7.68 9.83 3.28
CA VAL A 179 8.76 10.82 3.15
C VAL A 179 9.96 10.41 4.00
N VAL A 180 11.16 10.73 3.53
CA VAL A 180 12.42 10.59 4.27
C VAL A 180 12.78 11.95 4.86
N THR A 181 13.24 12.00 6.11
CA THR A 181 13.53 13.27 6.79
C THR A 181 14.71 13.18 7.75
N SER A 182 15.31 14.34 8.01
CA SER A 182 16.30 14.55 9.08
C SER A 182 15.70 14.71 10.47
N LEU A 183 14.37 14.85 10.59
CA LEU A 183 13.66 14.83 11.87
C LEU A 183 13.78 13.44 12.53
N SER A 184 14.44 13.38 13.69
CA SER A 184 14.60 12.15 14.45
C SER A 184 13.35 11.81 15.24
N LEU A 185 12.71 10.68 14.93
CA LEU A 185 11.55 10.15 15.66
C LEU A 185 11.82 8.68 16.05
N PRO A 186 11.33 8.21 17.21
CA PRO A 186 11.50 6.81 17.56
C PRO A 186 10.72 5.91 16.58
N PRO A 187 11.30 4.79 16.13
CA PRO A 187 10.67 3.91 15.17
C PRO A 187 9.43 3.22 15.79
N THR A 188 8.43 2.99 14.96
CA THR A 188 7.27 2.18 15.33
C THR A 188 7.72 0.71 15.46
N PRO A 189 7.47 0.04 16.61
CA PRO A 189 7.87 -1.35 16.78
C PRO A 189 7.24 -2.29 15.75
N ARG A 190 8.05 -3.13 15.11
CA ARG A 190 7.56 -4.28 14.33
C ARG A 190 7.25 -5.42 15.28
N THR A 191 5.96 -5.73 15.47
CA THR A 191 5.49 -6.75 16.43
C THR A 191 5.21 -8.11 15.80
N ALA A 192 5.18 -8.19 14.47
CA ALA A 192 4.99 -9.44 13.77
C ALA A 192 6.23 -10.33 13.86
N LYS A 193 6.02 -11.64 14.09
CA LYS A 193 7.05 -12.67 14.14
C LYS A 193 7.56 -13.08 12.76
N ASP A 194 6.73 -12.91 11.73
CA ASP A 194 7.04 -13.22 10.33
C ASP A 194 6.53 -12.10 9.42
N TYR A 195 7.27 -11.82 8.34
CA TYR A 195 6.94 -10.77 7.38
C TYR A 195 5.66 -11.04 6.58
N ARG A 196 5.00 -12.20 6.77
CA ARG A 196 3.73 -12.62 6.18
C ARG A 196 2.65 -13.00 7.20
N GLU A 197 2.87 -12.71 8.48
CA GLU A 197 2.01 -13.19 9.57
C GLU A 197 0.53 -12.79 9.46
N ASN A 198 0.21 -11.63 8.86
CA ASN A 198 -1.18 -11.19 8.76
C ASN A 198 -1.98 -11.94 7.68
N CYS A 199 -1.32 -12.73 6.83
CA CYS A 199 -1.98 -13.50 5.78
C CYS A 199 -2.38 -14.88 6.28
N LEU A 200 -3.69 -15.17 6.34
CA LEU A 200 -4.20 -16.50 6.76
C LEU A 200 -3.68 -17.67 5.91
N TRP A 201 -3.30 -17.43 4.65
CA TRP A 201 -2.64 -18.46 3.83
C TRP A 201 -1.30 -18.86 4.44
N TYR A 202 -0.41 -17.89 4.70
CA TYR A 202 0.91 -18.16 5.24
C TYR A 202 0.89 -18.52 6.72
N ARG A 203 -0.03 -17.93 7.49
CA ARG A 203 -0.15 -18.20 8.93
C ARG A 203 -0.76 -19.55 9.24
N GLU A 204 -1.76 -19.99 8.46
CA GLU A 204 -2.62 -21.13 8.82
C GLU A 204 -2.99 -22.06 7.65
N GLY A 205 -2.69 -21.69 6.39
CA GLY A 205 -3.13 -22.45 5.20
C GLY A 205 -4.65 -22.41 4.95
N THR A 206 -5.39 -21.49 5.58
CA THR A 206 -6.87 -21.52 5.60
C THR A 206 -7.55 -20.56 4.62
N CYS A 207 -6.80 -19.72 3.90
CA CYS A 207 -7.36 -18.70 3.02
C CYS A 207 -6.71 -18.71 1.63
N GLY A 208 -7.52 -18.74 0.57
CA GLY A 208 -7.10 -18.54 -0.82
C GLY A 208 -8.07 -17.64 -1.58
N LEU A 209 -8.81 -16.77 -0.89
CA LEU A 209 -9.89 -15.99 -1.51
C LEU A 209 -9.37 -14.99 -2.55
N CYS A 210 -8.15 -14.47 -2.40
CA CYS A 210 -7.53 -13.61 -3.42
C CYS A 210 -7.29 -14.33 -4.75
N ILE A 211 -6.96 -15.63 -4.72
CA ILE A 211 -6.83 -16.48 -5.93
C ILE A 211 -8.16 -16.50 -6.69
N ARG A 212 -9.25 -16.82 -5.98
CA ARG A 212 -10.60 -16.85 -6.58
C ARG A 212 -11.09 -15.50 -7.10
N ARG A 213 -10.54 -14.40 -6.58
CA ARG A 213 -10.88 -13.03 -7.01
C ARG A 213 -10.05 -12.57 -8.22
N CYS A 214 -9.01 -13.30 -8.61
CA CYS A 214 -8.16 -12.93 -9.74
C CYS A 214 -8.86 -13.27 -11.07
N PRO A 215 -9.12 -12.29 -11.95
CA PRO A 215 -9.81 -12.54 -13.22
C PRO A 215 -8.95 -13.23 -14.29
N VAL A 216 -7.63 -13.31 -14.06
CA VAL A 216 -6.64 -13.77 -15.05
C VAL A 216 -5.70 -14.84 -14.48
N GLU A 217 -6.07 -15.45 -13.35
CA GLU A 217 -5.30 -16.56 -12.74
C GLU A 217 -3.83 -16.22 -12.42
N ALA A 218 -3.50 -14.94 -12.30
CA ALA A 218 -2.18 -14.47 -11.88
C ALA A 218 -1.85 -14.79 -10.41
N LEU A 219 -2.77 -15.40 -9.66
CA LEU A 219 -2.59 -15.79 -8.27
C LEU A 219 -2.82 -17.28 -8.13
N SER A 220 -1.91 -17.95 -7.42
CA SER A 220 -1.99 -19.38 -7.12
C SER A 220 -1.51 -19.65 -5.69
N PRO A 221 -1.63 -20.89 -5.19
CA PRO A 221 -0.98 -21.30 -3.93
C PRO A 221 0.53 -21.01 -3.88
N GLN A 222 1.19 -20.94 -5.04
CA GLN A 222 2.63 -20.69 -5.18
C GLN A 222 2.99 -19.20 -5.11
N GLY A 223 2.03 -18.29 -5.31
CA GLY A 223 2.28 -16.85 -5.23
C GLY A 223 1.56 -16.05 -6.32
N HIS A 224 2.20 -14.95 -6.68
CA HIS A 224 1.67 -13.96 -7.61
C HIS A 224 2.56 -13.87 -8.86
N ASP A 225 1.98 -14.19 -10.01
CA ASP A 225 2.58 -13.93 -11.31
C ASP A 225 2.37 -12.46 -11.68
N LYS A 226 3.43 -11.68 -11.47
CA LYS A 226 3.42 -10.24 -11.73
C LYS A 226 3.32 -9.92 -13.20
N LEU A 227 3.80 -10.77 -14.11
CA LEU A 227 3.76 -10.51 -15.55
C LEU A 227 2.32 -10.63 -16.07
N ILE A 228 1.61 -11.69 -15.71
CA ILE A 228 0.19 -11.87 -16.08
C ILE A 228 -0.66 -10.75 -15.47
N CYS A 229 -0.42 -10.42 -14.20
CA CYS A 229 -1.14 -9.34 -13.52
C CYS A 229 -0.86 -7.98 -14.17
N ASN A 230 0.42 -7.67 -14.48
CA ASN A 230 0.83 -6.44 -15.14
C ASN A 230 0.17 -6.30 -16.52
N GLN A 231 0.24 -7.35 -17.33
CA GLN A 231 -0.40 -7.40 -18.65
C GLN A 231 -1.91 -7.14 -18.54
N TYR A 232 -2.57 -7.73 -17.55
CA TYR A 232 -4.00 -7.45 -17.37
C TYR A 232 -4.25 -5.99 -16.97
N VAL A 233 -3.54 -5.48 -15.97
CA VAL A 233 -3.81 -4.17 -15.38
C VAL A 233 -3.43 -3.00 -16.30
N TYR A 234 -2.24 -3.05 -16.90
CA TYR A 234 -1.65 -1.93 -17.63
C TYR A 234 -1.75 -2.08 -19.15
N ASN A 235 -2.34 -3.18 -19.64
CA ASN A 235 -2.69 -3.32 -21.05
C ASN A 235 -4.21 -3.47 -21.17
N THR A 236 -4.76 -4.62 -20.80
CA THR A 236 -6.18 -4.92 -21.01
C THR A 236 -7.12 -3.96 -20.29
N VAL A 237 -6.98 -3.77 -18.98
CA VAL A 237 -7.91 -2.92 -18.21
C VAL A 237 -7.75 -1.44 -18.59
N GLN A 238 -6.51 -1.00 -18.84
CA GLN A 238 -6.23 0.36 -19.29
C GLN A 238 -6.89 0.65 -20.65
N GLN A 239 -6.67 -0.21 -21.64
CA GLN A 239 -7.25 -0.08 -22.98
C GLN A 239 -8.79 -0.03 -22.95
N GLU A 240 -9.42 -0.86 -22.13
CA GLU A 240 -10.88 -0.99 -22.12
C GLU A 240 -11.58 0.13 -21.32
N LEU A 241 -10.95 0.64 -20.27
CA LEU A 241 -11.65 1.47 -19.28
C LEU A 241 -11.14 2.90 -19.16
N SER A 242 -9.94 3.22 -19.64
CA SER A 242 -9.37 4.56 -19.40
C SER A 242 -10.23 5.68 -19.96
N GLU A 243 -10.69 5.55 -21.22
CA GLU A 243 -11.58 6.53 -21.84
C GLU A 243 -12.96 6.55 -21.14
N THR A 244 -13.56 5.37 -20.97
CA THR A 244 -14.92 5.24 -20.40
C THR A 244 -15.00 5.75 -18.96
N TYR A 245 -13.94 5.55 -18.16
CA TYR A 245 -13.90 6.00 -16.78
C TYR A 245 -13.25 7.38 -16.62
N GLY A 246 -12.62 7.92 -17.67
CA GLY A 246 -11.90 9.19 -17.61
C GLY A 246 -10.73 9.14 -16.63
N VAL A 247 -9.93 8.06 -16.65
CA VAL A 247 -8.76 7.89 -15.78
C VAL A 247 -7.67 7.07 -16.47
N ASP A 248 -6.44 7.57 -16.50
CA ASP A 248 -5.33 6.95 -17.24
C ASP A 248 -4.92 5.58 -16.67
N GLN A 249 -5.03 5.39 -15.35
CA GLN A 249 -4.62 4.17 -14.67
C GLN A 249 -5.76 3.61 -13.79
N PRO A 250 -6.73 2.90 -14.40
CA PRO A 250 -7.88 2.35 -13.67
C PRO A 250 -7.50 1.27 -12.64
N GLY A 251 -6.39 0.55 -12.83
CA GLY A 251 -6.00 -0.53 -11.92
C GLY A 251 -6.97 -1.73 -11.96
N CYS A 252 -6.89 -2.64 -10.99
CA CYS A 252 -7.84 -3.75 -10.84
C CYS A 252 -8.27 -3.96 -9.38
N GLY A 253 -7.35 -4.42 -8.52
CA GLY A 253 -7.57 -4.51 -7.08
C GLY A 253 -8.68 -5.47 -6.62
N LEU A 254 -9.23 -6.32 -7.50
CA LEU A 254 -10.29 -7.27 -7.14
C LEU A 254 -9.84 -8.25 -6.05
N CYS A 255 -8.57 -8.65 -6.08
CA CYS A 255 -7.96 -9.53 -5.08
C CYS A 255 -7.80 -8.90 -3.68
N GLN A 256 -8.11 -7.60 -3.53
CA GLN A 256 -8.05 -6.85 -2.27
C GLN A 256 -9.45 -6.58 -1.68
N THR A 257 -10.52 -7.01 -2.36
CA THR A 257 -11.92 -6.81 -1.93
C THR A 257 -12.69 -8.12 -1.90
N ALA A 258 -13.72 -8.19 -1.06
CA ALA A 258 -14.47 -9.41 -0.75
C ALA A 258 -13.56 -10.53 -0.19
N VAL A 259 -12.54 -10.13 0.57
CA VAL A 259 -11.56 -11.02 1.23
C VAL A 259 -11.49 -10.73 2.74
N PRO A 260 -11.10 -11.70 3.59
CA PRO A 260 -11.12 -11.52 5.05
C PRO A 260 -10.19 -10.41 5.55
N CYS A 261 -9.10 -10.16 4.82
CA CYS A 261 -8.12 -9.11 5.13
C CYS A 261 -8.47 -7.74 4.52
N GLU A 262 -9.63 -7.57 3.88
CA GLU A 262 -10.00 -6.32 3.19
C GLU A 262 -9.94 -5.10 4.10
N THR A 263 -10.35 -5.24 5.37
CA THR A 263 -10.57 -4.10 6.28
C THR A 263 -9.86 -4.23 7.62
N ARG A 264 -9.09 -5.31 7.83
CA ARG A 264 -8.47 -5.66 9.11
C ARG A 264 -7.41 -6.74 8.93
N ILE A 265 -6.63 -7.00 9.97
CA ILE A 265 -5.91 -8.26 10.12
C ILE A 265 -6.95 -9.37 10.41
N PRO A 266 -7.06 -10.41 9.57
CA PRO A 266 -8.05 -11.47 9.76
C PRO A 266 -7.72 -12.32 10.99
N ALA A 267 -8.74 -12.58 11.82
CA ALA A 267 -8.63 -13.49 12.96
C ALA A 267 -8.53 -14.94 12.47
N SER A 268 -7.87 -15.79 13.26
CA SER A 268 -7.86 -17.23 13.05
C SER A 268 -9.29 -17.78 13.10
N ILE A 269 -9.60 -18.72 12.22
CA ILE A 269 -10.89 -19.42 12.27
C ILE A 269 -10.77 -20.45 13.39
N LYS A 270 -11.49 -20.25 14.51
CA LYS A 270 -11.59 -21.30 15.53
C LYS A 270 -12.15 -22.56 14.87
N LYS A 271 -11.37 -23.65 14.84
CA LYS A 271 -11.91 -24.98 14.47
C LYS A 271 -13.06 -25.25 15.45
N ARG A 272 -14.29 -25.42 14.94
CA ARG A 272 -15.36 -26.00 15.75
C ARG A 272 -14.88 -27.39 16.17
N SER A 273 -14.77 -27.64 17.47
CA SER A 273 -14.58 -29.00 17.98
C SER A 273 -15.64 -29.89 17.34
N PRO A 274 -15.29 -31.09 16.83
CA PRO A 274 -16.31 -32.01 16.37
C PRO A 274 -17.25 -32.25 17.55
N ASN A 275 -18.53 -31.94 17.38
CA ASN A 275 -19.54 -32.27 18.37
C ASN A 275 -19.41 -33.77 18.63
N THR A 276 -19.02 -34.14 19.85
CA THR A 276 -19.28 -35.46 20.39
C THR A 276 -20.79 -35.62 20.45
N THR A 277 -21.35 -36.22 19.41
CA THR A 277 -22.69 -36.81 19.46
C THR A 277 -22.66 -37.94 20.49
N THR A 278 -23.27 -37.69 21.65
CA THR A 278 -23.85 -38.71 22.51
C THR A 278 -25.30 -38.91 22.13
#